data_AF-A0A949MCW0-F1
#
_entry.id   AF-A0A949MCW0-F1
#
_cell.length_a   1.000
_cell.length_b   1.000
_cell.length_c   1.000
_cell.angle_alpha   90.00
_cell.angle_beta   90.00
_cell.angle_gamma   90.00
#
_symmetry.space_group_name_H-M   'P 1'
#
loop_
_entity.id
_entity.type
_entity.pdbx_description
1 polymer ?
#
loop_
_entity_poly.entity_id
_entity_poly.type
_entity_poly.pdbx_seq_one_letter_code
_entity_poly.pdbx_strand_id
1 'polypeptide(L)'
;WRYIESEVEGATFRLNDIYWREFVPARDQLDFLRFKERKFGRGCLEQWRREQKLWLRRLEERLMPFEMMLTHEPYLLDDHPRFADFDLFGMLGNFLYSGHYELPKRQRQIRDWHRRMRRIKFKELR
;
A
#
# COMPACT_ATOMS: atom_id res chain seq x y z
N TRP A 1 2.50 -13.45 3.62
CA TRP A 1 3.15 -12.19 3.98
C TRP A 1 4.24 -11.80 2.99
N ARG A 2 5.23 -12.65 2.65
CA ARG A 2 6.38 -12.25 1.80
C ARG A 2 6.02 -11.53 0.50
N TYR A 3 4.93 -11.93 -0.17
CA TYR A 3 4.45 -11.26 -1.39
C TYR A 3 3.92 -9.83 -1.11
N ILE A 4 3.21 -9.63 0.01
CA ILE A 4 2.72 -8.32 0.44
C ILE A 4 3.92 -7.42 0.75
N GLU A 5 4.84 -7.89 1.58
CA GLU A 5 6.06 -7.19 2.01
C GLU A 5 7.07 -6.97 0.86
N SER A 6 6.95 -7.67 -0.27
CA SER A 6 7.84 -7.46 -1.42
C SER A 6 7.16 -6.65 -2.53
N GLU A 7 6.11 -7.21 -3.13
CA GLU A 7 5.52 -6.68 -4.36
C GLU A 7 4.57 -5.52 -4.06
N VAL A 8 3.70 -5.69 -3.07
CA VAL A 8 2.69 -4.67 -2.72
C VAL A 8 3.36 -3.51 -2.00
N GLU A 9 4.15 -3.77 -0.95
CA GLU A 9 4.93 -2.75 -0.26
C GLU A 9 5.75 -1.93 -1.25
N GLY A 10 6.46 -2.63 -2.15
CA GLY A 10 7.23 -2.04 -3.24
C GLY A 10 6.47 -1.00 -4.04
N ALA A 11 5.25 -1.31 -4.48
CA ALA A 11 4.46 -0.40 -5.28
C ALA A 11 3.89 0.75 -4.43
N THR A 12 3.40 0.45 -3.23
CA THR A 12 2.72 1.43 -2.37
C THR A 12 3.66 2.56 -1.92
N PHE A 13 4.89 2.25 -1.45
CA PHE A 13 5.81 3.32 -1.04
C PHE A 13 6.32 4.12 -2.23
N ARG A 14 6.57 3.49 -3.39
CA ARG A 14 7.02 4.25 -4.57
C ARG A 14 5.97 5.25 -5.03
N LEU A 15 4.69 4.89 -4.91
CA LEU A 15 3.59 5.79 -5.25
C LEU A 15 3.38 6.89 -4.22
N ASN A 16 3.54 6.60 -2.93
CA ASN A 16 3.37 7.58 -1.86
C ASN A 16 4.57 8.53 -1.74
N ASP A 17 5.79 8.01 -1.83
CA ASP A 17 7.03 8.75 -1.57
C ASP A 17 7.35 9.80 -2.64
N ILE A 18 6.70 9.81 -3.81
CA ILE A 18 6.87 10.93 -4.76
C ILE A 18 6.30 12.25 -4.20
N TYR A 19 5.45 12.17 -3.17
CA TYR A 19 4.85 13.28 -2.44
C TYR A 19 5.52 13.55 -1.09
N TRP A 20 6.69 12.93 -0.84
CA TRP A 20 7.37 12.97 0.46
C TRP A 20 7.52 14.37 1.08
N ARG A 21 7.73 15.41 0.28
CA ARG A 21 7.87 16.79 0.79
C ARG A 21 6.61 17.33 1.48
N GLU A 22 5.45 16.73 1.24
CA GLU A 22 4.17 17.14 1.83
C GLU A 22 4.02 16.63 3.27
N PHE A 23 4.70 15.54 3.64
CA PHE A 23 4.55 14.89 4.94
C PHE A 23 5.86 14.65 5.70
N VAL A 24 7.01 14.83 5.06
CA VAL A 24 8.33 14.78 5.71
C VAL A 24 8.72 16.21 6.15
N PRO A 25 8.89 16.45 7.47
CA PRO A 25 9.30 17.76 7.98
C PRO A 25 10.61 18.23 7.37
N ALA A 26 10.75 19.54 7.10
CA ALA A 26 11.90 20.11 6.40
C ALA A 26 13.27 19.68 6.97
N ARG A 27 13.37 19.55 8.30
CA ARG A 27 14.59 19.10 9.00
C ARG A 27 14.98 17.64 8.68
N ASP A 28 14.00 16.80 8.36
CA ASP A 28 14.18 15.37 8.12
C ASP A 28 14.29 15.05 6.61
N GLN A 29 14.14 16.08 5.76
CA GLN A 29 14.04 15.89 4.31
C GLN A 29 15.32 15.36 3.66
N LEU A 30 16.47 15.88 4.10
CA LEU A 30 17.77 15.43 3.58
C LEU A 30 18.03 13.96 3.91
N ASP A 31 17.69 13.54 5.14
CA ASP A 31 17.88 12.17 5.59
C ASP A 31 16.94 11.20 4.87
N PHE A 32 15.68 11.60 4.67
CA PHE A 32 14.74 10.85 3.86
C PHE A 32 15.26 10.64 2.43
N LEU A 33 15.67 11.72 1.76
CA LEU A 33 16.21 11.64 0.40
C LEU A 33 17.44 10.74 0.32
N ARG A 34 18.42 10.95 1.20
CA ARG A 34 19.66 10.16 1.23
C ARG A 34 19.39 8.69 1.49
N PHE A 35 18.46 8.37 2.39
CA PHE A 35 18.07 6.99 2.65
C PHE A 35 17.52 6.32 1.38
N LYS A 36 16.63 7.00 0.66
CA LYS A 36 16.06 6.47 -0.59
C LYS A 36 17.12 6.30 -1.66
N GLU A 37 17.98 7.29 -1.88
CA GLU A 37 19.02 7.23 -2.89
C GLU A 37 20.08 6.16 -2.61
N ARG A 38 20.45 5.94 -1.33
CA ARG A 38 21.34 4.83 -0.96
C ARG A 38 20.75 3.46 -1.28
N LYS A 39 19.43 3.30 -1.12
CA LYS A 39 18.76 2.00 -1.29
C LYS A 39 18.35 1.74 -2.75
N PHE A 40 17.98 2.76 -3.51
CA PHE A 40 17.35 2.62 -4.82
C PHE A 40 18.06 3.36 -5.96
N GLY A 41 19.17 4.04 -5.67
CA GLY A 41 19.91 4.82 -6.64
C GLY A 41 19.53 6.31 -6.63
N ARG A 42 20.48 7.13 -7.08
CA ARG A 42 20.33 8.59 -7.15
C ARG A 42 19.19 8.98 -8.09
N GLY A 43 18.34 9.92 -7.68
CA GLY A 43 17.18 10.37 -8.46
C GLY A 43 16.03 9.36 -8.57
N CYS A 44 15.98 8.35 -7.69
CA CYS A 44 14.91 7.34 -7.70
C CYS A 44 13.52 7.93 -7.50
N LEU A 45 13.36 8.97 -6.67
CA LEU A 45 12.06 9.61 -6.42
C LEU A 45 11.53 10.32 -7.69
N GLU A 46 12.39 11.02 -8.41
CA GLU A 46 12.05 11.64 -9.70
C GLU A 46 11.73 10.59 -10.75
N GLN A 47 12.47 9.48 -10.78
CA GLN A 47 12.17 8.34 -11.65
C GLN A 47 10.79 7.76 -11.35
N TRP A 48 10.48 7.46 -10.08
CA TRP A 48 9.17 6.91 -9.70
C TRP A 48 8.04 7.87 -10.02
N ARG A 49 8.27 9.18 -9.89
CA ARG A 49 7.31 10.20 -10.30
C ARG A 49 7.02 10.16 -11.80
N ARG A 50 8.03 9.99 -12.64
CA ARG A 50 7.86 9.80 -14.10
C ARG A 50 7.14 8.49 -14.42
N GLU A 51 7.38 7.46 -13.63
CA GLU A 51 6.79 6.12 -13.76
C GLU A 51 5.45 5.96 -13.01
N GLN A 52 4.84 7.03 -12.48
CA GLN A 52 3.66 6.94 -11.62
C GLN A 52 2.54 6.07 -12.21
N LYS A 53 2.18 6.28 -13.49
CA LYS A 53 1.15 5.50 -14.18
C LYS A 53 1.53 4.02 -14.38
N LEU A 54 2.82 3.72 -14.47
CA LEU A 54 3.31 2.34 -14.51
C LEU A 54 3.15 1.68 -13.15
N TRP A 55 3.55 2.36 -12.07
CA TRP A 55 3.43 1.83 -10.72
C TRP A 55 1.97 1.65 -10.28
N LEU A 56 1.05 2.53 -10.69
CA LEU A 56 -0.38 2.34 -10.47
C LEU A 56 -0.91 1.05 -11.11
N ARG A 57 -0.55 0.80 -12.38
CA ARG A 57 -0.93 -0.44 -13.09
C ARG A 57 -0.35 -1.68 -12.42
N ARG A 58 0.93 -1.62 -12.02
CA ARG A 58 1.57 -2.69 -11.27
C ARG A 58 0.86 -2.95 -9.95
N LEU A 59 0.53 -1.92 -9.16
CA LEU A 59 -0.20 -2.09 -7.91
C LEU A 59 -1.55 -2.78 -8.17
N GLU A 60 -2.29 -2.34 -9.18
CA GLU A 60 -3.56 -2.96 -9.55
C GLU A 60 -3.40 -4.46 -9.87
N GLU A 61 -2.39 -4.83 -10.68
CA GLU A 61 -2.07 -6.23 -11.00
C GLU A 61 -1.66 -7.04 -9.76
N ARG A 62 -0.82 -6.46 -8.89
CA ARG A 62 -0.35 -7.13 -7.66
C ARG A 62 -1.44 -7.32 -6.62
N LEU A 63 -2.51 -6.53 -6.70
CA LEU A 63 -3.68 -6.68 -5.83
C LEU A 63 -4.67 -7.74 -6.33
N MET A 64 -4.57 -8.18 -7.58
CA MET A 64 -5.53 -9.12 -8.19
C MET A 64 -5.68 -10.46 -7.41
N PRO A 65 -4.61 -11.09 -6.88
CA PRO A 65 -4.78 -12.31 -6.09
C PRO A 65 -5.66 -12.10 -4.85
N PHE A 66 -5.52 -10.96 -4.17
CA PHE A 66 -6.32 -10.66 -2.98
C PHE A 66 -7.77 -10.34 -3.33
N GLU A 67 -8.02 -9.67 -4.47
CA GLU A 67 -9.38 -9.48 -4.99
C GLU A 67 -10.08 -10.84 -5.23
N MET A 68 -9.35 -11.82 -5.77
CA MET A 68 -9.88 -13.18 -5.96
C MET A 68 -10.13 -13.91 -4.64
N MET A 69 -9.20 -13.81 -3.68
CA MET A 69 -9.36 -14.42 -2.35
C MET A 69 -10.61 -13.88 -1.63
N LEU A 70 -10.80 -12.56 -1.67
CA LEU A 70 -11.93 -11.86 -1.06
C LEU A 70 -13.25 -12.04 -1.82
N THR A 71 -13.27 -12.82 -2.90
CA THR A 71 -14.52 -13.18 -3.60
C THR A 71 -15.33 -14.21 -2.81
N HIS A 72 -14.66 -15.06 -2.04
CA HIS A 72 -15.29 -16.15 -1.31
C HIS A 72 -15.34 -15.92 0.19
N GLU A 73 -14.31 -15.27 0.75
CA GLU A 73 -14.18 -15.03 2.18
C GLU A 73 -14.25 -13.53 2.53
N PRO A 74 -14.74 -13.17 3.73
CA PRO A 74 -14.78 -11.77 4.16
C PRO A 74 -13.38 -11.22 4.50
N TYR A 75 -12.40 -12.08 4.76
CA TYR A 75 -10.99 -11.75 4.97
C TYR A 75 -10.11 -12.59 4.04
N LEU A 76 -8.80 -12.37 4.05
CA LEU A 76 -7.92 -12.98 3.06
C LEU A 76 -7.90 -14.52 3.13
N LEU A 77 -7.98 -15.11 4.32
CA LEU A 77 -7.75 -16.55 4.52
C LEU A 77 -8.95 -17.30 5.09
N ASP A 78 -9.78 -16.65 5.90
CA ASP A 78 -10.96 -17.25 6.53
C ASP A 78 -11.99 -16.17 6.91
N ASP A 79 -12.91 -16.52 7.80
CA ASP A 79 -13.99 -15.66 8.28
C ASP A 79 -13.55 -14.62 9.33
N HIS A 80 -12.28 -14.64 9.76
CA HIS A 80 -11.69 -13.72 10.73
C HIS A 80 -10.44 -12.99 10.16
N PRO A 81 -10.15 -11.76 10.60
CA PRO A 81 -8.95 -11.06 10.16
C PRO A 81 -7.70 -11.75 10.73
N ARG A 82 -6.78 -12.13 9.85
CA ARG A 82 -5.48 -12.70 10.22
C ARG A 82 -4.36 -11.68 10.01
N PHE A 83 -3.14 -12.04 10.41
CA PHE A 83 -1.97 -11.18 10.21
C PHE A 83 -1.85 -10.67 8.76
N ALA A 84 -2.14 -11.53 7.77
CA ALA A 84 -2.09 -11.14 6.36
C ALA A 84 -3.04 -9.99 6.02
N ASP A 85 -4.21 -9.91 6.66
CA ASP A 85 -5.14 -8.80 6.47
C ASP A 85 -4.55 -7.49 7.00
N PHE A 86 -3.97 -7.52 8.21
CA PHE A 86 -3.35 -6.34 8.81
C PHE A 86 -2.12 -5.87 8.03
N ASP A 87 -1.32 -6.80 7.52
CA ASP A 87 -0.17 -6.54 6.67
C ASP A 87 -0.58 -5.83 5.36
N LEU A 88 -1.53 -6.42 4.62
CA LEU A 88 -2.06 -5.79 3.40
C LEU A 88 -2.72 -4.43 3.70
N PHE A 89 -3.45 -4.34 4.81
CA PHE A 89 -4.13 -3.11 5.21
C PHE A 89 -3.13 -1.99 5.53
N GLY A 90 -2.01 -2.33 6.19
CA GLY A 90 -0.92 -1.40 6.43
C GLY A 90 -0.29 -0.89 5.12
N MET A 91 -0.03 -1.77 4.17
CA MET A 91 0.53 -1.39 2.86
C MET A 91 -0.40 -0.46 2.08
N LEU A 92 -1.70 -0.75 2.06
CA LEU A 92 -2.68 0.14 1.43
C LEU A 92 -2.82 1.46 2.20
N GLY A 93 -2.67 1.45 3.53
CA GLY A 93 -2.60 2.66 4.35
C GLY A 93 -1.46 3.58 3.92
N ASN A 94 -0.27 3.03 3.65
CA ASN A 94 0.86 3.79 3.12
C ASN A 94 0.56 4.37 1.72
N PHE A 95 -0.06 3.59 0.82
CA PHE A 95 -0.46 4.09 -0.51
C PHE A 95 -1.44 5.28 -0.43
N LEU A 96 -2.38 5.23 0.52
CA LEU A 96 -3.42 6.25 0.69
C LEU A 96 -2.97 7.44 1.54
N TYR A 97 -1.81 7.36 2.20
CA TYR A 97 -1.39 8.31 3.23
C TYR A 97 -1.28 9.75 2.74
N SER A 98 -0.65 9.97 1.58
CA SER A 98 -0.51 11.31 0.99
C SER A 98 -1.82 11.93 0.50
N GLY A 99 -2.92 11.16 0.41
CA GLY A 99 -4.22 11.65 -0.05
C GLY A 99 -4.35 11.84 -1.57
N HIS A 100 -3.31 11.55 -2.36
CA HIS A 100 -3.33 11.67 -3.83
C HIS A 100 -3.98 10.47 -4.54
N TYR A 101 -4.32 9.41 -3.82
CA TYR A 101 -4.83 8.18 -4.41
C TYR A 101 -6.08 7.64 -3.72
N GLU A 102 -6.81 6.84 -4.50
CA GLU A 102 -7.91 6.00 -4.06
C GLU A 102 -7.62 4.54 -4.44
N LEU A 103 -8.25 3.60 -3.75
CA LEU A 103 -8.20 2.20 -4.15
C LEU A 103 -8.80 2.00 -5.54
N PRO A 104 -8.19 1.17 -6.42
CA PRO A 104 -8.66 0.99 -7.79
C PRO A 104 -10.15 0.62 -7.87
N LYS A 105 -10.90 1.34 -8.71
CA LYS A 105 -12.37 1.15 -8.83
C LYS A 105 -12.76 -0.26 -9.28
N ARG A 106 -11.88 -0.95 -10.02
CA ARG A 106 -12.10 -2.30 -10.53
C ARG A 106 -12.02 -3.39 -9.45
N GLN A 107 -11.46 -3.06 -8.28
CA GLN A 107 -11.24 -3.99 -7.17
C GLN A 107 -12.29 -3.78 -6.08
N ARG A 108 -13.50 -4.28 -6.36
CA ARG A 108 -14.64 -4.07 -5.47
C ARG A 108 -14.43 -4.79 -4.13
N GLN A 109 -13.91 -6.02 -4.16
CA GLN A 109 -13.77 -6.83 -2.95
C GLN A 109 -12.73 -6.24 -2.01
N ILE A 110 -11.60 -5.76 -2.53
CA ILE A 110 -10.59 -5.04 -1.73
C ILE A 110 -11.17 -3.78 -1.12
N ARG A 111 -12.00 -3.02 -1.84
CA ARG A 111 -12.65 -1.82 -1.28
C ARG A 111 -13.62 -2.16 -0.14
N ASP A 112 -14.38 -3.24 -0.30
CA ASP A 112 -15.34 -3.70 0.72
C ASP A 112 -14.61 -4.23 1.95
N TRP A 113 -13.58 -5.05 1.74
CA TRP A 113 -12.68 -5.54 2.76
C TRP A 113 -11.94 -4.40 3.49
N HIS A 114 -11.40 -3.41 2.78
CA HIS A 114 -10.71 -2.28 3.40
C HIS A 114 -11.66 -1.46 4.30
N ARG A 115 -12.93 -1.29 3.89
CA ARG A 115 -13.97 -0.68 4.73
C ARG A 115 -14.26 -1.51 5.99
N ARG A 116 -14.24 -2.84 5.89
CA ARG A 116 -14.40 -3.76 7.02
C ARG A 116 -13.20 -3.65 7.98
N MET A 117 -11.98 -3.72 7.47
CA MET A 117 -10.73 -3.60 8.26
C MET A 117 -10.68 -2.30 9.07
N ARG A 118 -11.10 -1.16 8.49
CA ARG A 118 -11.17 0.14 9.19
C ARG A 118 -12.08 0.15 10.42
N ARG A 119 -13.02 -0.80 10.54
CA ARG A 119 -14.03 -0.83 11.61
C ARG A 119 -13.68 -1.82 12.73
N ILE A 120 -12.68 -2.68 12.52
CA ILE A 120 -12.27 -3.69 13.50
C ILE A 120 -11.87 -3.00 14.80
N LYS A 121 -12.46 -3.44 15.91
CA LYS A 121 -12.04 -3.04 17.25
C LYS A 121 -11.26 -4.17 17.90
N PHE A 122 -10.29 -3.83 18.74
CA PHE A 122 -9.48 -4.82 19.47
C PHE A 122 -10.30 -5.87 20.26
N LYS A 123 -11.53 -5.55 20.67
CA LYS A 123 -12.43 -6.49 21.38
C LYS A 123 -12.99 -7.60 20.49
N GLU A 124 -12.98 -7.42 19.17
CA GLU A 124 -13.54 -8.33 18.16
C GLU A 124 -12.50 -9.32 17.63
N LEU A 125 -11.27 -9.29 18.16
CA LEU A 125 -10.14 -10.15 17.76
C LEU A 125 -9.98 -11.40 18.65
N ARG A 126 -10.98 -11.72 19.46
CA ARG A 126 -10.97 -12.86 20.40
C ARG A 126 -11.62 -14.09 19.81
#